data_AF-A0A7Y4SXR5-F1
#
_entry.id   AF-A0A7Y4SXR5-F1
#
_cell.length_a   1.000
_cell.length_b   1.000
_cell.length_c   1.000
_cell.angle_alpha   90.00
_cell.angle_beta   90.00
_cell.angle_gamma   90.00
#
_symmetry.space_group_name_H-M   'P 1'
#
loop_
_entity.id
_entity.type
_entity.pdbx_description
1 polymer ?
#
loop_
_entity_poly.entity_id
_entity_poly.type
_entity_poly.pdbx_seq_one_letter_code
_entity_poly.pdbx_strand_id
1 'polypeptide(L)' 'MRLDADELARLIAGGEGKQLEFKRGLPGDPKVARTLCAFANTRGGLLLIGVGDRGELVGAPRPRESMSRLRAVAAE' A
#
# COMPACT_ATOMS: atom_id res chain seq x y z
N MET A 1 -11.15 -7.17 4.21
CA MET A 1 -10.09 -7.44 5.21
C MET A 1 -10.00 -6.23 6.12
N ARG A 2 -10.05 -6.44 7.44
CA ARG A 2 -9.85 -5.39 8.44
C ARG A 2 -8.62 -5.79 9.23
N LEU A 3 -7.58 -4.96 9.19
CA LEU A 3 -6.35 -5.17 9.96
C LEU A 3 -6.52 -4.50 11.31
N ASP A 4 -6.16 -5.20 12.38
CA ASP A 4 -5.97 -4.57 13.69
C ASP A 4 -4.54 -4.03 13.86
N ALA A 5 -4.29 -3.40 15.01
CA ALA A 5 -2.99 -2.79 15.28
C ALA A 5 -1.86 -3.82 15.42
N ASP A 6 -2.16 -5.01 15.96
CA ASP A 6 -1.17 -6.07 16.17
C ASP A 6 -0.80 -6.73 14.84
N GLU A 7 -1.77 -6.99 13.97
CA GLU A 7 -1.55 -7.48 12.62
C GLU A 7 -0.74 -6.47 11.79
N LEU A 8 -1.07 -5.18 11.88
CA LEU A 8 -0.31 -4.13 11.21
C LEU A 8 1.15 -4.09 11.70
N ALA A 9 1.37 -4.15 13.01
CA ALA A 9 2.72 -4.17 13.58
C ALA A 9 3.53 -5.38 13.11
N ARG A 10 2.91 -6.57 13.02
CA ARG A 10 3.56 -7.78 12.49
C ARG A 10 3.94 -7.64 11.02
N LEU A 11 3.05 -7.07 10.19
CA LEU A 11 3.33 -6.84 8.78
C LEU A 11 4.51 -5.87 8.60
N ILE A 12 4.53 -4.77 9.36
CA ILE A 12 5.61 -3.79 9.33
C ILE A 12 6.94 -4.41 9.78
N ALA A 13 6.93 -5.18 10.87
CA ALA A 13 8.12 -5.88 11.38
C ALA A 13 8.64 -6.94 10.40
N GLY A 14 7.77 -7.52 9.58
CA GLY A 14 8.13 -8.47 8.52
C GLY A 14 8.83 -7.84 7.30
N GLY A 15 8.75 -6.53 7.14
CA GLY A 15 9.36 -5.79 6.02
C GLY A 15 8.63 -5.96 4.69
N GLU A 16 9.11 -5.26 3.66
CA GLU A 16 8.57 -5.39 2.30
C GLU A 16 8.87 -6.76 1.68
N GLY A 17 8.00 -7.21 0.78
CA GLY A 17 8.16 -8.46 0.06
C GLY A 17 7.29 -8.54 -1.17
N LYS A 18 7.25 -9.72 -1.81
CA LYS A 18 6.50 -9.92 -3.07
C LYS A 18 4.99 -9.64 -2.98
N GLN A 19 4.43 -9.68 -1.77
CA GLN A 19 3.01 -9.45 -1.51
C GLN A 19 2.76 -8.28 -0.56
N LEU A 20 3.79 -7.51 -0.20
CA LEU A 20 3.69 -6.41 0.76
C LEU A 20 4.60 -5.27 0.33
N GLU A 21 4.03 -4.12 -0.01
CA GLU A 21 4.78 -2.93 -0.39
C GLU A 21 4.43 -1.76 0.53
N PHE A 22 5.45 -1.03 0.97
CA PHE A 22 5.32 0.16 1.79
C PHE A 22 5.46 1.41 0.92
N LYS A 23 4.61 2.39 1.20
CA LYS A 23 4.71 3.71 0.60
C LYS A 23 4.37 4.79 1.62
N ARG A 24 5.27 5.76 1.76
CA ARG A 24 5.06 6.95 2.62
C ARG A 24 3.78 7.71 2.27
N GLY A 25 3.43 7.74 0.99
CA GLY A 25 2.20 8.31 0.45
C GLY A 25 1.90 7.69 -0.91
N LEU A 26 0.72 7.95 -1.46
CA LEU A 26 0.36 7.39 -2.77
C LEU A 26 1.25 8.00 -3.87
N PRO A 27 2.05 7.18 -4.59
CA PRO A 27 2.91 7.69 -5.65
C PRO A 27 2.09 8.18 -6.85
N GLY A 28 2.78 8.63 -7.91
CA GLY A 28 2.12 8.99 -9.17
C GLY A 28 1.40 7.80 -9.81
N ASP A 29 0.33 8.08 -10.54
CA ASP A 29 -0.62 7.08 -11.06
C ASP A 29 0.05 5.94 -11.86
N PRO A 30 1.07 6.18 -12.73
CA PRO A 30 1.76 5.09 -13.43
C PRO A 30 2.48 4.10 -12.49
N LYS A 31 3.01 4.61 -11.37
CA LYS A 31 3.66 3.74 -10.37
C LYS A 31 2.62 2.93 -9.60
N VAL A 32 1.50 3.55 -9.24
CA VAL A 32 0.37 2.87 -8.60
C VAL A 32 -0.16 1.75 -9.50
N ALA A 33 -0.46 2.06 -10.77
CA ALA A 33 -0.91 1.09 -11.75
C ALA A 33 0.06 -0.10 -11.87
N ARG A 34 1.37 0.17 -11.95
CA ARG A 34 2.39 -0.88 -12.02
C ARG A 34 2.37 -1.79 -10.80
N THR A 35 2.30 -1.24 -9.59
CA THR A 35 2.22 -2.05 -8.35
C THR A 35 0.93 -2.87 -8.32
N LEU A 36 -0.21 -2.27 -8.69
CA LEU A 36 -1.49 -2.97 -8.78
C LEU A 36 -1.45 -4.13 -9.78
N CYS A 37 -0.93 -3.90 -10.99
CA CYS A 37 -0.74 -4.96 -11.99
C CYS A 37 0.21 -6.05 -11.49
N ALA A 38 1.30 -5.70 -10.81
CA ALA A 38 2.24 -6.68 -10.26
C ALA A 38 1.56 -7.59 -9.21
N PHE A 39 0.72 -7.03 -8.35
CA PHE A 39 -0.07 -7.82 -7.40
C PHE A 39 -1.14 -8.66 -8.09
N ALA A 40 -1.89 -8.08 -9.05
CA ALA A 40 -2.92 -8.79 -9.79
C ALA A 40 -2.37 -9.98 -10.59
N ASN A 41 -1.17 -9.83 -11.17
CA ASN A 41 -0.52 -10.87 -11.96
C ASN A 41 0.20 -11.93 -11.11
N THR A 42 0.21 -11.80 -9.78
CA THR A 42 0.84 -12.75 -8.87
C THR A 42 -0.20 -13.31 -7.90
N ARG A 43 0.14 -13.50 -6.62
CA ARG A 43 -0.77 -14.06 -5.60
C ARG A 43 -1.51 -12.94 -4.85
N GLY A 44 -1.80 -11.82 -5.51
CA GLY A 44 -2.25 -10.60 -4.87
C GLY A 44 -1.17 -9.96 -4.00
N GLY A 45 -1.57 -8.93 -3.25
CA GLY A 45 -0.68 -8.24 -2.34
C GLY A 45 -1.38 -7.17 -1.53
N LEU A 46 -0.63 -6.59 -0.60
CA LEU A 46 -1.05 -5.51 0.28
C LEU A 46 -0.15 -4.31 0.07
N LEU A 47 -0.78 -3.16 -0.19
CA LEU A 47 -0.10 -1.87 -0.28
C LEU A 47 -0.39 -1.08 1.01
N LEU A 48 0.63 -0.87 1.84
CA LEU A 48 0.51 -0.04 3.04
C LEU A 48 0.91 1.40 2.73
N ILE A 49 -0.08 2.30 2.76
CA ILE A 49 0.13 3.74 2.59
C ILE A 49 0.29 4.40 3.96
N GLY A 50 1.30 5.26 4.09
CA GLY A 50 1.65 5.91 5.35
C GLY A 50 2.70 5.16 6.16
N VAL A 51 3.42 4.24 5.52
CA VAL A 51 4.59 3.53 6.08
C VAL A 51 5.80 3.86 5.22
N GLY A 52 6.91 4.24 5.85
CA GLY A 52 8.15 4.48 5.12
C GLY A 52 8.98 3.24 4.87
N ASP A 53 10.05 3.42 4.10
CA ASP A 53 10.88 2.31 3.60
C ASP A 53 11.61 1.56 4.72
N ARG A 54 11.69 2.14 5.94
CA ARG A 54 12.27 1.50 7.12
C ARG A 54 11.19 0.95 8.08
N GLY A 55 9.95 0.88 7.63
CA GLY A 55 8.81 0.48 8.45
C GLY A 55 8.30 1.57 9.40
N GLU A 56 8.77 2.81 9.27
CA GLU A 56 8.31 3.89 10.14
C GLU A 56 6.88 4.34 9.79
N LEU A 57 6.01 4.45 10.80
CA LEU A 57 4.66 4.96 10.61
C LEU A 57 4.71 6.48 10.40
N VAL A 58 4.52 6.91 9.16
CA VAL A 58 4.46 8.33 8.79
C VAL A 58 3.04 8.87 8.75
N GLY A 59 2.05 7.98 8.67
CA GLY A 59 0.63 8.31 8.61
C GLY A 59 0.15 8.72 7.20
N ALA A 60 -1.17 8.75 7.02
CA ALA A 60 -1.81 9.11 5.76
C ALA A 60 -2.72 10.33 6.00
N PRO A 61 -2.25 11.57 5.75
CA PRO A 61 -2.99 12.79 6.10
C PRO A 61 -4.29 12.97 5.29
N ARG A 62 -4.35 12.38 4.09
CA ARG A 62 -5.49 12.48 3.16
C ARG A 62 -5.93 11.08 2.70
N PRO A 63 -6.47 10.25 3.62
CA PRO A 63 -6.74 8.85 3.32
C PRO A 63 -7.89 8.68 2.31
N ARG A 64 -8.90 9.57 2.37
CA ARG A 64 -10.04 9.56 1.42
C ARG A 64 -9.60 9.88 -0.01
N GLU A 65 -8.78 10.92 -0.18
CA GLU A 65 -8.25 11.31 -1.49
C GLU A 65 -7.37 10.20 -2.07
N SER A 66 -6.49 9.63 -1.24
CA SER A 66 -5.63 8.51 -1.65
C SER A 66 -6.45 7.30 -2.09
N MET A 67 -7.51 6.96 -1.37
CA MET A 67 -8.42 5.87 -1.74
C MET A 67 -9.18 6.17 -3.04
N SER A 68 -9.63 7.41 -3.24
CA SER A 68 -10.30 7.84 -4.46
C SER A 68 -9.38 7.70 -5.68
N ARG A 69 -8.13 8.16 -5.57
CA ARG A 69 -7.12 8.02 -6.63
C ARG A 69 -6.79 6.56 -6.92
N LEU A 70 -6.59 5.73 -5.90
CA LEU A 70 -6.39 4.28 -6.06
C LEU A 70 -7.53 3.62 -6.84
N ARG A 71 -8.77 3.98 -6.53
CA ARG A 71 -9.95 3.45 -7.24
C ARG A 71 -10.02 3.90 -8.68
N ALA A 72 -9.67 5.16 -8.96
CA ALA A 72 -9.62 5.67 -10.33
C ALA A 72 -8.59 4.89 -11.16
N VAL A 73 -7.35 4.78 -10.67
CA VAL A 73 -6.27 4.06 -11.35
C VAL A 73 -6.57 2.57 -11.53
N ALA A 74 -7.31 1.95 -10.60
CA ALA A 74 -7.69 0.54 -10.70
C ALA A 74 -8.89 0.29 -11.63
N ALA A 75 -9.63 1.33 -12.01
CA ALA A 75 -10.81 1.24 -12.88
C ALA A 75 -10.52 1.59 -14.34
N GLU A 76 -9.34 2.16 -14.62
CA GLU A 76 -8.79 2.34 -15.97
C GLU A 76 -8.27 1.03 -16.55
#